data_AF-A0A6A8LTP0-F1
#
_entry.id   AF-A0A6A8LTP0-F1
#
_cell.length_a   1.000
_cell.length_b   1.000
_cell.length_c   1.000
_cell.angle_alpha   90.00
_cell.angle_beta   90.00
_cell.angle_gamma   90.00
#
_symmetry.space_group_name_H-M   'P 1'
#
loop_
_entity.id
_entity.type
_entity.pdbx_description
1 polymer ?
#
loop_
_entity_poly.entity_id
_entity_poly.type
_entity_poly.pdbx_seq_one_letter_code
_entity_poly.pdbx_strand_id
1 'polypeptide(L)'
;HPNWTTNSLRSKTDKVLKGKYDKMEASDIKIVERVHELSEKYNLSMSQIATSWLFKKGVTSPIIGATKEEHYDDAVASINVNLSDEDVNYLEELYVPHPIVGAIKQNPAEGTILLDEKK
;
A
#
# COMPACT_ATOMS: atom_id res chain seq x y z
N HIS A 1 7.43 7.32 -4.14
CA HIS A 1 8.41 7.78 -3.14
C HIS A 1 8.52 6.72 -2.05
N PRO A 2 9.70 6.52 -1.43
CA PRO A 2 9.91 5.45 -0.45
C PRO A 2 9.47 5.80 0.98
N ASN A 3 9.09 7.05 1.25
CA ASN A 3 8.77 7.50 2.61
C ASN A 3 7.34 7.10 3.04
N TRP A 4 7.15 6.81 4.33
CA TRP A 4 5.84 6.53 4.94
C TRP A 4 4.86 7.71 4.84
N THR A 5 5.36 8.93 5.03
CA THR A 5 4.54 10.15 5.00
C THR A 5 4.81 11.00 3.76
N THR A 6 3.81 11.78 3.36
CA THR A 6 3.86 12.62 2.16
C THR A 6 3.53 14.07 2.49
N ASN A 7 3.86 14.98 1.58
CA ASN A 7 3.56 16.41 1.76
C ASN A 7 2.11 16.81 1.41
N SER A 8 1.25 15.84 1.10
CA SER A 8 -0.16 16.10 0.79
C SER A 8 -0.94 16.63 1.99
N LEU A 9 -2.01 17.40 1.72
CA LEU A 9 -2.88 17.91 2.77
C LEU A 9 -3.47 16.76 3.62
N ARG A 10 -3.95 15.69 2.96
CA ARG A 10 -4.49 14.51 3.64
C ARG A 10 -3.47 13.85 4.55
N SER A 11 -2.23 13.63 4.10
CA SER A 11 -1.19 13.02 4.95
C SER A 11 -0.87 13.86 6.20
N LYS A 12 -1.06 15.18 6.14
CA LYS A 12 -0.82 16.09 7.25
C LYS A 12 -1.99 16.14 8.24
N THR A 13 -3.23 16.04 7.76
CA THR A 13 -4.43 16.32 8.57
C THR A 13 -5.28 15.09 8.94
N ASP A 14 -5.20 14.00 8.18
CA ASP A 14 -6.05 12.81 8.35
C ASP A 14 -5.57 11.93 9.52
N LYS A 15 -6.04 12.24 10.73
CA LYS A 15 -5.73 11.48 11.95
C LYS A 15 -6.33 10.07 11.95
N VAL A 16 -7.43 9.86 11.22
CA VAL A 16 -8.10 8.56 11.13
C VAL A 16 -7.24 7.58 10.34
N LEU A 17 -6.66 8.01 9.22
CA LEU A 17 -5.72 7.21 8.44
C LEU A 17 -4.55 6.72 9.31
N LYS A 18 -3.94 7.64 10.07
CA LYS A 18 -2.81 7.35 10.97
C LYS A 18 -3.18 6.35 12.05
N GLY A 19 -4.28 6.58 12.76
CA GLY A 19 -4.76 5.68 13.82
C GLY A 19 -5.06 4.27 13.34
N LYS A 20 -5.49 4.13 12.07
CA LYS A 20 -5.81 2.85 11.45
C LYS A 20 -4.57 2.04 11.06
N TYR A 21 -3.57 2.66 10.44
CA TYR A 21 -2.53 1.93 9.71
C TYR A 21 -1.11 2.09 10.26
N ASP A 22 -0.78 3.17 11.00
CA ASP A 22 0.61 3.44 11.43
C ASP A 22 1.17 2.39 12.40
N LYS A 23 0.32 1.55 13.02
CA LYS A 23 0.77 0.45 13.89
C LYS A 23 1.66 -0.57 13.15
N MET A 24 1.51 -0.68 11.84
CA MET A 24 2.24 -1.62 10.99
C MET A 24 3.34 -0.93 10.16
N GLU A 25 3.60 0.36 10.39
CA GLU A 25 4.60 1.14 9.64
C GLU A 25 5.97 0.44 9.57
N ALA A 26 6.45 -0.09 10.71
CA ALA A 26 7.78 -0.71 10.78
C ALA A 26 7.94 -1.99 9.93
N SER A 27 6.85 -2.72 9.66
CA SER A 27 6.86 -3.84 8.72
C SER A 27 6.64 -3.37 7.29
N ASP A 28 5.67 -2.48 7.09
CA ASP A 28 5.21 -2.07 5.77
C ASP A 28 6.27 -1.25 5.03
N ILE A 29 7.05 -0.45 5.76
CA ILE A 29 8.13 0.34 5.17
C ILE A 29 9.18 -0.54 4.48
N LYS A 30 9.41 -1.76 4.97
CA LYS A 30 10.35 -2.69 4.34
C LYS A 30 9.83 -3.19 2.99
N ILE A 31 8.51 -3.40 2.87
CA ILE A 31 7.88 -3.74 1.59
C ILE A 31 7.97 -2.55 0.63
N VAL A 32 7.76 -1.32 1.13
CA VAL A 32 7.91 -0.08 0.35
C VAL A 32 9.35 0.07 -0.17
N GLU A 33 10.35 -0.23 0.65
CA GLU A 33 11.76 -0.25 0.26
C GLU A 33 12.02 -1.27 -0.85
N ARG A 34 11.51 -2.50 -0.74
CA ARG A 34 11.66 -3.53 -1.79
C ARG A 34 10.99 -3.12 -3.10
N VAL A 35 9.81 -2.50 -3.05
CA VAL A 35 9.16 -1.93 -4.24
C VAL A 35 10.04 -0.84 -4.87
N HIS A 36 10.67 0.00 -4.06
CA HIS A 36 11.57 1.04 -4.55
C HIS A 36 12.84 0.45 -5.18
N GLU A 37 13.47 -0.55 -4.57
CA GLU A 37 14.64 -1.23 -5.14
C GLU A 37 14.33 -1.87 -6.49
N LEU A 38 13.15 -2.50 -6.63
CA LEU A 38 12.70 -3.03 -7.91
C LEU A 38 12.38 -1.92 -8.91
N SER A 39 11.85 -0.77 -8.46
CA SER A 39 11.58 0.37 -9.34
C SER A 39 12.88 0.89 -9.96
N GLU A 40 13.96 0.97 -9.17
CA GLU A 40 15.30 1.31 -9.65
C GLU A 40 15.86 0.23 -10.59
N LYS A 41 15.76 -1.06 -10.22
CA LYS A 41 16.23 -2.20 -11.02
C LYS A 41 15.63 -2.21 -12.43
N TYR A 42 14.33 -1.96 -12.53
CA TYR A 42 13.60 -1.98 -13.79
C TYR A 42 13.52 -0.62 -14.49
N ASN A 43 13.99 0.46 -13.84
CA ASN A 43 13.81 1.83 -14.29
C ASN A 43 12.33 2.17 -14.58
N LEU A 44 11.48 1.83 -13.62
CA LEU A 44 10.03 2.02 -13.67
C LEU A 44 9.56 2.79 -12.43
N SER A 45 8.32 3.27 -12.44
CA SER A 45 7.71 3.86 -11.25
C SER A 45 7.36 2.78 -10.22
N MET A 46 7.34 3.16 -8.94
CA MET A 46 6.90 2.26 -7.86
C MET A 46 5.45 1.78 -8.07
N SER A 47 4.59 2.64 -8.65
CA SER A 47 3.21 2.32 -9.06
C SER A 47 3.19 1.21 -10.10
N GLN A 48 4.08 1.25 -11.09
CA GLN A 48 4.19 0.21 -12.10
C GLN A 48 4.62 -1.14 -11.51
N ILE A 49 5.60 -1.14 -10.60
CA ILE A 49 6.01 -2.36 -9.89
C ILE A 49 4.86 -2.95 -9.07
N ALA A 50 4.18 -2.14 -8.27
CA ALA A 50 3.08 -2.62 -7.42
C ALA A 50 1.89 -3.14 -8.25
N THR A 51 1.54 -2.46 -9.34
CA THR A 51 0.41 -2.86 -10.19
C THR A 51 0.73 -4.10 -11.01
N SER A 52 1.96 -4.22 -11.53
CA SER A 52 2.40 -5.42 -12.25
C SER A 52 2.49 -6.66 -11.35
N TRP A 53 2.82 -6.49 -10.07
CA TRP A 53 2.70 -7.56 -9.08
C TRP A 53 1.25 -8.06 -8.96
N LEU A 54 0.24 -7.18 -8.90
CA LEU A 54 -1.18 -7.60 -8.88
C LEU A 54 -1.54 -8.44 -10.10
N PHE A 55 -1.15 -8.02 -11.30
CA PHE A 55 -1.40 -8.77 -12.53
C PHE A 55 -0.72 -10.15 -12.50
N LYS A 56 0.53 -10.22 -12.03
CA LYS A 56 1.28 -11.47 -11.89
C LYS A 56 0.65 -12.43 -10.87
N LYS A 57 -0.05 -11.92 -9.86
CA LYS A 57 -0.86 -12.72 -8.92
C LYS A 57 -2.23 -13.14 -9.45
N GLY A 58 -2.56 -12.81 -10.70
CA GLY A 58 -3.81 -13.20 -11.35
C GLY A 58 -4.97 -12.23 -11.12
N VAL A 59 -4.72 -11.03 -10.58
CA VAL A 59 -5.74 -9.99 -10.50
C VAL A 59 -6.01 -9.45 -11.90
N THR A 60 -7.24 -9.56 -12.38
CA THR A 60 -7.60 -9.18 -13.76
C THR A 60 -8.02 -7.71 -13.91
N SER A 61 -8.54 -7.10 -12.84
CA SER A 61 -9.05 -5.72 -12.86
C SER A 61 -8.75 -5.01 -11.53
N PRO A 62 -7.51 -4.50 -11.35
CA PRO A 62 -7.18 -3.70 -10.18
C PRO A 62 -7.90 -2.36 -10.21
N ILE A 63 -8.38 -1.90 -9.05
CA ILE A 63 -9.02 -0.60 -8.90
C ILE A 63 -7.92 0.46 -8.70
N ILE A 64 -7.76 1.35 -9.67
CA ILE A 64 -6.74 2.39 -9.64
C ILE A 64 -7.33 3.73 -9.21
N GLY A 65 -6.76 4.32 -8.15
CA GLY A 65 -7.07 5.68 -7.73
C GLY A 65 -6.19 6.70 -8.45
N ALA A 66 -6.77 7.49 -9.35
CA ALA A 66 -6.03 8.49 -10.13
C ALA A 66 -6.57 9.90 -9.88
N THR A 67 -5.68 10.81 -9.45
CA THR A 67 -5.97 12.24 -9.27
C THR A 67 -5.11 13.12 -10.19
N LYS A 68 -4.24 12.50 -10.98
CA LYS A 68 -3.33 13.12 -11.98
C LYS A 68 -3.28 12.23 -13.21
N GLU A 69 -2.97 12.83 -14.35
CA GLU A 69 -2.86 12.15 -15.65
C GLU A 69 -1.81 11.04 -15.63
N GLU A 70 -0.63 11.33 -15.07
CA GLU A 70 0.50 10.38 -14.95
C GLU A 70 0.12 9.05 -14.27
N HIS A 71 -0.87 9.06 -13.37
CA HIS A 71 -1.31 7.83 -12.70
C HIS A 71 -2.00 6.85 -13.68
N TYR A 72 -2.66 7.37 -14.72
CA TYR A 72 -3.28 6.55 -15.75
C TYR A 72 -2.22 5.97 -16.69
N ASP A 73 -1.22 6.78 -17.06
CA ASP A 73 -0.10 6.33 -17.91
C ASP A 73 0.68 5.19 -17.23
N ASP A 74 0.98 5.34 -15.94
CA ASP A 74 1.60 4.30 -15.12
C ASP A 74 0.77 3.02 -15.11
N ALA A 75 -0.54 3.13 -14.86
CA ALA A 75 -1.44 1.98 -14.79
C ALA A 75 -1.52 1.21 -16.11
N VAL A 76 -1.59 1.93 -17.24
CA VAL A 76 -1.61 1.32 -18.58
C VAL A 76 -0.26 0.67 -18.87
N ALA A 77 0.84 1.35 -18.61
CA ALA A 77 2.18 0.83 -18.86
C ALA A 77 2.50 -0.41 -18.01
N SER A 78 1.91 -0.53 -16.81
CA SER A 78 2.06 -1.69 -15.91
C SER A 78 1.64 -3.02 -16.55
N ILE A 79 0.75 -3.00 -17.55
CA ILE A 79 0.28 -4.20 -18.26
C ILE A 79 1.44 -4.90 -19.01
N ASN A 80 2.43 -4.14 -19.44
CA ASN A 80 3.57 -4.65 -20.21
C ASN A 80 4.77 -5.03 -19.33
N VAL A 81 4.68 -4.83 -18.02
CA VAL A 81 5.76 -5.12 -17.07
C VAL A 81 5.66 -6.58 -16.64
N ASN A 82 6.76 -7.31 -16.86
CA ASN A 82 6.86 -8.73 -16.51
C ASN A 82 7.86 -8.91 -15.38
N LEU A 83 7.36 -9.05 -14.15
CA LEU A 83 8.18 -9.39 -13.00
C LEU A 83 8.58 -10.88 -13.04
N SER A 84 9.83 -11.16 -12.71
CA SER A 84 10.30 -12.54 -12.53
C SER A 84 9.68 -13.16 -11.28
N ASP A 85 9.67 -14.50 -11.21
CA ASP A 85 9.17 -15.19 -10.01
C ASP A 85 10.04 -14.87 -8.77
N GLU A 86 11.34 -14.62 -8.98
CA GLU A 86 12.25 -14.16 -7.94
C GLU A 86 11.86 -12.78 -7.39
N ASP A 87 11.51 -11.83 -8.26
CA ASP A 87 11.07 -10.49 -7.84
C ASP A 87 9.74 -10.55 -7.08
N VAL A 88 8.81 -11.42 -7.50
CA VAL A 88 7.54 -11.63 -6.80
C VAL A 88 7.78 -12.21 -5.41
N ASN A 89 8.61 -13.25 -5.30
CA ASN A 89 8.97 -13.83 -4.02
C ASN A 89 9.69 -12.81 -3.13
N TYR A 90 10.54 -11.97 -3.71
CA TYR A 90 11.20 -10.86 -3.02
C TYR A 90 10.19 -9.85 -2.47
N LEU A 91 9.13 -9.49 -3.21
CA LEU A 91 8.10 -8.60 -2.66
C LEU A 91 7.30 -9.23 -1.53
N GLU A 92 7.11 -10.55 -1.53
CA GLU A 92 6.21 -11.26 -0.61
C GLU A 92 6.86 -11.76 0.68
N GLU A 93 8.18 -12.00 0.68
CA GLU A 93 8.88 -12.64 1.80
C GLU A 93 8.71 -11.89 3.14
N LEU A 94 8.57 -10.55 3.12
CA LEU A 94 8.40 -9.73 4.32
C LEU A 94 6.94 -9.48 4.70
N TYR A 95 5.99 -10.06 3.98
CA TYR A 95 4.57 -9.86 4.28
C TYR A 95 4.22 -10.41 5.67
N VAL A 96 3.55 -9.57 6.46
CA VAL A 96 2.98 -9.95 7.76
C VAL A 96 1.48 -9.69 7.70
N PRO A 97 0.61 -10.63 8.16
CA PRO A 97 -0.82 -10.40 8.21
C PRO A 97 -1.19 -9.19 9.08
N HIS A 98 -1.97 -8.26 8.53
CA HIS A 98 -2.43 -7.06 9.24
C HIS A 98 -3.64 -7.34 10.14
N PRO A 99 -3.76 -6.65 11.29
CA PRO A 99 -4.98 -6.70 12.10
C PRO A 99 -6.17 -6.12 11.32
N ILE A 100 -7.36 -6.65 11.58
CA ILE A 100 -8.60 -6.16 10.96
C ILE A 100 -8.87 -4.73 11.44
N VAL A 101 -9.07 -3.81 10.48
CA VAL A 101 -9.43 -2.41 10.75
C VAL A 101 -10.86 -2.15 10.29
N GLY A 102 -11.68 -1.58 11.19
CA GLY A 102 -13.03 -1.09 10.87
C GLY A 102 -14.13 -2.15 10.79
N ALA A 103 -13.84 -3.36 10.30
CA ALA A 103 -14.82 -4.46 10.32
C ALA A 103 -14.84 -5.10 11.71
N ILE A 104 -15.79 -4.67 12.55
CA ILE A 104 -16.10 -5.34 13.82
C ILE A 104 -17.06 -6.50 13.56
N LYS A 105 -16.73 -7.69 14.08
CA LYS A 105 -17.55 -8.91 13.95
C LYS A 105 -18.95 -8.74 14.57
N GLN A 106 -19.07 -7.82 15.52
CA GLN A 106 -20.29 -7.44 16.22
C GLN A 106 -20.13 -6.01 16.75
N ASN A 107 -21.23 -5.27 16.87
CA ASN A 107 -21.21 -3.94 17.47
C ASN A 107 -20.66 -4.00 18.91
N PRO A 108 -19.96 -2.95 19.38
CA PRO A 108 -19.55 -2.87 20.77
C PRO A 108 -20.78 -2.89 21.68
N ALA A 109 -20.62 -3.34 22.92
CA ALA A 109 -21.70 -3.27 23.90
C ALA A 109 -22.18 -1.82 24.08
N GLU A 110 -23.47 -1.65 24.36
CA GLU A 110 -24.04 -0.33 24.63
C GLU A 110 -23.28 0.34 25.79
N GLY A 111 -22.80 1.57 25.58
CA GLY A 111 -21.93 2.29 26.53
C GLY A 111 -20.43 2.12 26.32
N THR A 112 -19.97 1.44 25.27
CA THR A 112 -18.53 1.38 24.92
C THR A 112 -18.02 2.76 24.51
N ILE A 113 -17.08 3.31 25.28
CA ILE A 113 -16.34 4.53 24.94
C ILE A 113 -15.14 4.12 24.07
N LEU A 114 -15.14 4.53 22.81
CA LEU A 114 -13.99 4.37 21.91
C LEU A 114 -12.91 5.36 22.34
N LEU A 115 -11.86 4.88 22.98
CA LEU A 115 -10.71 5.68 23.38
C LEU A 115 -9.76 5.85 22.20
N ASP A 116 -9.99 6.86 21.37
CA ASP A 116 -9.02 7.32 20.37
C ASP A 116 -8.29 8.57 20.86
N GLU A 117 -7.62 8.49 22.01
CA GLU A 117 -6.63 9.49 22.40
C GLU A 117 -5.41 8.80 23.02
N LYS A 118 -4.32 8.70 22.23
CA LYS A 118 -2.99 8.72 22.82
C LYS A 118 -2.79 10.12 23.40
N LYS A 119 -2.67 10.19 24.72
CA LYS A 119 -2.08 11.31 25.45
C LYS A 119 -0.66 11.60 24.95
#